data_AF-A0A418UV84-F1
#
_entry.id   AF-A0A418UV84-F1
#
_cell.length_a   1.000
_cell.length_b   1.000
_cell.length_c   1.000
_cell.angle_alpha   90.00
_cell.angle_beta   90.00
_cell.angle_gamma   90.00
#
_symmetry.space_group_name_H-M   'P 1'
#
loop_
_entity.id
_entity.type
_entity.pdbx_description
1 polymer ?
#
loop_
_entity_poly.entity_id
_entity_poly.type
_entity_poly.pdbx_seq_one_letter_code
_entity_poly.pdbx_strand_id
1 'polypeptide(L)'
;MSEFPAGSRGRHVDASRAVDGPARPADASRPGADPAPRPQDPSAEHVRFGVPFNGVLPVWHDDATISWHRPVDGTDLAGVLGLGLVETEPGPASTPPGWVEHVETGTLTHGGRLLHLRAASPSGRRAVNNPGSGMPVALGEPLSVEQAMEGDFDLVGFGIHVGRCMLRAARDGGILVFALRAPRDPEPHHLLSVPAEADDHAVMTFHLGTLLDMEGGAWEKATRSGEMTLLDLTVPYADLVADLGQAGRGGGGGEEGLDADKVLEMAQPAVQCLLKPGFPFALGASILLPEE
;
A
#
# COMPACT_ATOMS: atom_id res chain seq x y z
N MET A 1 7.88 -57.08 17.97
CA MET A 1 8.33 -58.09 18.94
C MET A 1 9.04 -57.37 20.06
N SER A 2 8.56 -57.60 21.27
CA SER A 2 9.02 -57.06 22.55
C SER A 2 10.37 -57.62 22.97
N GLU A 3 11.13 -56.88 23.78
CA GLU A 3 11.85 -57.43 24.94
C GLU A 3 12.18 -56.31 25.96
N PHE A 4 11.78 -56.55 27.21
CA PHE A 4 12.00 -55.83 28.47
C PHE A 4 13.13 -56.58 29.26
N PRO A 5 13.40 -56.38 30.58
CA PRO A 5 13.65 -55.21 31.45
C PRO A 5 14.87 -55.43 32.42
N ALA A 6 14.97 -54.59 33.48
CA ALA A 6 15.47 -54.81 34.86
C ALA A 6 16.58 -53.83 35.29
N GLY A 7 16.65 -53.29 36.50
CA GLY A 7 15.88 -53.48 37.73
C GLY A 7 16.42 -52.58 38.85
N SER A 8 15.56 -52.32 39.81
CA SER A 8 15.64 -51.47 41.01
C SER A 8 16.57 -51.94 42.14
N ARG A 9 17.06 -51.03 43.01
CA ARG A 9 16.68 -50.88 44.46
C ARG A 9 17.73 -50.14 45.30
N GLY A 10 17.24 -49.34 46.25
CA GLY A 10 18.00 -48.89 47.43
C GLY A 10 17.29 -47.80 48.25
N ARG A 11 16.43 -48.21 49.19
CA ARG A 11 15.82 -47.35 50.23
C ARG A 11 16.79 -47.19 51.41
N HIS A 12 16.80 -46.02 52.06
CA HIS A 12 16.90 -45.95 53.52
C HIS A 12 16.02 -44.80 54.02
N VAL A 13 15.22 -45.10 55.04
CA VAL A 13 14.38 -44.17 55.80
C VAL A 13 14.99 -44.12 57.20
N ASP A 14 15.05 -42.96 57.82
CA ASP A 14 14.98 -42.88 59.28
C ASP A 14 14.20 -41.63 59.70
N ALA A 15 13.44 -41.77 60.76
CA ALA A 15 12.39 -40.86 61.22
C ALA A 15 12.77 -40.21 62.55
N SER A 16 12.32 -38.98 62.80
CA SER A 16 11.49 -38.63 63.98
C SER A 16 11.36 -37.11 64.24
N ARG A 17 10.10 -36.68 64.41
CA ARG A 17 9.50 -35.63 65.27
C ARG A 17 10.00 -34.18 65.16
N ALA A 18 9.20 -33.24 64.65
CA ALA A 18 7.95 -32.60 65.15
C ALA A 18 8.22 -31.33 65.98
N VAL A 19 7.62 -30.19 65.60
CA VAL A 19 6.78 -29.27 66.41
C VAL A 19 6.32 -28.08 65.52
N ASP A 20 5.05 -27.72 65.70
CA ASP A 20 4.23 -26.69 65.06
C ASP A 20 4.77 -25.25 65.04
N GLY A 21 4.37 -24.49 64.01
CA GLY A 21 4.39 -23.01 63.97
C GLY A 21 3.69 -22.48 62.71
N PRO A 22 2.84 -21.42 62.79
CA PRO A 22 1.60 -21.34 62.01
C PRO A 22 1.69 -20.63 60.65
N ALA A 23 0.65 -20.88 59.85
CA ALA A 23 0.38 -20.35 58.53
C ALA A 23 0.48 -18.81 58.39
N ARG A 24 1.00 -18.36 57.25
CA ARG A 24 0.70 -17.05 56.65
C ARG A 24 0.40 -17.22 55.15
N PRO A 25 -0.48 -16.37 54.59
CA PRO A 25 -1.33 -16.71 53.46
C PRO A 25 -0.60 -16.58 52.13
N ALA A 26 -1.10 -17.33 51.14
CA ALA A 26 -0.87 -17.10 49.73
C ALA A 26 -1.15 -15.64 49.38
N ASP A 27 -0.12 -14.91 48.94
CA ASP A 27 -0.34 -13.64 48.26
C ASP A 27 -0.57 -13.92 46.79
N ALA A 28 -1.73 -13.45 46.35
CA ALA A 28 -2.31 -13.74 45.06
C ALA A 28 -1.47 -13.10 43.97
N SER A 29 -1.21 -13.90 42.92
CA SER A 29 -0.87 -13.41 41.60
C SER A 29 -1.81 -12.26 41.22
N ARG A 30 -1.31 -11.02 41.26
CA ARG A 30 -2.00 -9.90 40.63
C ARG A 30 -2.01 -10.20 39.11
N PRO A 31 -3.17 -10.18 38.45
CA PRO A 31 -3.18 -10.11 36.99
C PRO A 31 -2.44 -8.83 36.60
N GLY A 32 -1.48 -8.98 35.68
CA GLY A 32 -0.73 -7.85 35.14
C GLY A 32 -1.72 -6.78 34.68
N ALA A 33 -1.56 -5.58 35.21
CA ALA A 33 -2.27 -4.44 34.68
C ALA A 33 -1.96 -4.37 33.18
N ASP A 34 -3.00 -4.29 32.35
CA ASP A 34 -2.83 -3.95 30.94
C ASP A 34 -1.91 -2.72 30.87
N PRO A 35 -0.90 -2.71 29.98
CA PRO A 35 -0.07 -1.54 29.82
C PRO A 35 -0.98 -0.35 29.55
N ALA A 36 -0.87 0.69 30.38
CA ALA A 36 -1.62 1.91 30.19
C ALA A 36 -1.44 2.38 28.73
N PRO A 37 -2.51 2.86 28.06
CA PRO A 37 -2.40 3.37 26.70
C PRO A 37 -1.25 4.38 26.67
N ARG A 38 -0.30 4.18 25.75
CA ARG A 38 0.83 5.10 25.60
C ARG A 38 0.27 6.51 25.41
N PRO A 39 0.91 7.55 25.97
CA PRO A 39 0.48 8.92 25.71
C PRO A 39 0.41 9.12 24.19
N GLN A 40 -0.78 9.43 23.67
CA GLN A 40 -0.93 9.85 22.29
C GLN A 40 -0.10 11.13 22.14
N ASP A 41 0.82 11.14 21.18
CA ASP A 41 1.53 12.37 20.82
C ASP A 41 0.47 13.39 20.42
N PRO A 42 0.31 14.53 21.14
CA PRO A 42 -0.69 15.52 20.81
C PRO A 42 -0.45 16.20 19.46
N SER A 43 0.70 15.93 18.82
CA SER A 43 1.03 16.33 17.45
C SER A 43 0.84 15.22 16.41
N ALA A 44 0.31 14.05 16.81
CA ALA A 44 -0.02 12.99 15.88
C ALA A 44 -1.20 13.42 15.00
N GLU A 45 -0.98 13.38 13.70
CA GLU A 45 -1.96 13.73 12.69
C GLU A 45 -2.21 12.53 11.78
N HIS A 46 -3.49 12.23 11.54
CA HIS A 46 -3.91 11.25 10.55
C HIS A 46 -3.88 11.87 9.16
N VAL A 47 -3.32 11.15 8.19
CA VAL A 47 -3.16 11.67 6.83
C VAL A 47 -3.49 10.61 5.77
N ARG A 48 -3.87 11.08 4.60
CA ARG A 48 -4.01 10.29 3.36
C ARG A 48 -2.89 10.66 2.39
N PHE A 49 -2.74 9.88 1.33
CA PHE A 49 -1.67 10.10 0.35
C PHE A 49 -2.21 10.39 -1.04
N GLY A 50 -1.52 11.31 -1.73
CA GLY A 50 -1.59 11.40 -3.18
C GLY A 50 -0.68 10.37 -3.84
N VAL A 51 -0.68 10.37 -5.17
CA VAL A 51 0.21 9.54 -5.98
C VAL A 51 1.64 10.11 -5.89
N PRO A 52 2.64 9.33 -5.47
CA PRO A 52 4.04 9.78 -5.48
C PRO A 52 4.53 10.11 -6.89
N PHE A 53 5.35 11.15 -7.02
CA PHE A 53 5.97 11.55 -8.28
C PHE A 53 7.32 12.22 -8.02
N ASN A 54 8.34 12.02 -8.87
CA ASN A 54 9.67 12.65 -8.71
C ASN A 54 10.28 12.51 -7.29
N GLY A 55 10.00 11.40 -6.58
CA GLY A 55 10.41 11.18 -5.19
C GLY A 55 9.70 12.07 -4.15
N VAL A 56 8.70 12.84 -4.57
CA VAL A 56 7.82 13.67 -3.74
C VAL A 56 6.56 12.87 -3.38
N LEU A 57 6.18 12.94 -2.12
CA LEU A 57 4.90 12.45 -1.61
C LEU A 57 3.96 13.63 -1.33
N PRO A 58 2.83 13.73 -2.04
CA PRO A 58 1.70 14.53 -1.57
C PRO A 58 1.09 13.90 -0.33
N VAL A 59 0.97 14.66 0.73
CA VAL A 59 0.27 14.30 1.95
C VAL A 59 -1.00 15.13 2.06
N TRP A 60 -2.13 14.46 2.22
CA TRP A 60 -3.45 15.06 2.32
C TRP A 60 -3.89 15.09 3.77
N HIS A 61 -4.09 16.30 4.28
CA HIS A 61 -4.53 16.57 5.64
C HIS A 61 -6.06 16.57 5.73
N ASP A 62 -6.59 16.33 6.92
CA ASP A 62 -8.04 16.31 7.15
C ASP A 62 -8.70 17.68 7.00
N ASP A 63 -7.92 18.76 7.08
CA ASP A 63 -8.38 20.14 6.83
C ASP A 63 -8.41 20.51 5.32
N ALA A 64 -8.28 19.52 4.44
CA ALA A 64 -8.21 19.64 2.99
C ALA A 64 -6.98 20.40 2.46
N THR A 65 -5.97 20.64 3.29
CA THR A 65 -4.66 21.11 2.81
C THR A 65 -3.82 19.96 2.28
N ILE A 66 -2.85 20.30 1.42
CA ILE A 66 -1.88 19.37 0.85
C ILE A 66 -0.49 19.91 1.18
N SER A 67 0.37 19.03 1.68
CA SER A 67 1.80 19.28 1.83
C SER A 67 2.59 18.30 0.95
N TRP A 68 3.81 18.69 0.59
CA TRP A 68 4.68 17.91 -0.29
C TRP A 68 6.00 17.64 0.39
N HIS A 69 6.40 16.38 0.47
CA HIS A 69 7.59 15.98 1.21
C HIS A 69 8.48 15.04 0.39
N ARG A 70 9.78 15.10 0.66
CA ARG A 70 10.75 14.09 0.22
C ARG A 70 11.26 13.30 1.43
N PRO A 71 11.35 11.96 1.35
CA PRO A 71 12.06 11.17 2.35
C PRO A 71 13.53 11.58 2.43
N VAL A 72 14.05 11.77 3.64
CA VAL A 72 15.47 12.16 3.82
C VAL A 72 16.43 10.97 3.77
N ASP A 73 15.91 9.76 3.94
CA ASP A 73 16.66 8.50 3.94
C ASP A 73 16.67 7.81 2.57
N GLY A 74 16.07 8.43 1.56
CA GLY A 74 15.98 7.88 0.20
C GLY A 74 14.95 6.77 0.04
N THR A 75 14.02 6.60 0.99
CA THR A 75 12.93 5.63 0.87
C THR A 75 12.13 5.85 -0.42
N ASP A 76 11.97 4.81 -1.23
CA ASP A 76 11.10 4.82 -2.40
C ASP A 76 9.64 4.60 -1.98
N LEU A 77 8.90 5.70 -1.81
CA LEU A 77 7.49 5.66 -1.43
C LEU A 77 6.58 5.14 -2.55
N ALA A 78 6.98 5.28 -3.82
CA ALA A 78 6.23 4.70 -4.94
C ALA A 78 6.30 3.16 -4.94
N GLY A 79 7.29 2.59 -4.25
CA GLY A 79 7.43 1.15 -4.03
C GLY A 79 6.54 0.57 -2.91
N VAL A 80 5.89 1.42 -2.10
CA VAL A 80 5.06 0.97 -0.96
C VAL A 80 3.62 1.48 -1.00
N LEU A 81 3.41 2.72 -1.44
CA LEU A 81 2.08 3.34 -1.56
C LEU A 81 1.40 2.93 -2.87
N GLY A 82 0.08 3.02 -2.93
CA GLY A 82 -0.78 2.60 -4.04
C GLY A 82 -0.90 1.08 -4.21
N LEU A 83 -0.09 0.28 -3.51
CA LEU A 83 0.07 -1.16 -3.74
C LEU A 83 -0.67 -2.04 -2.73
N GLY A 84 -1.42 -1.46 -1.79
CA GLY A 84 -2.19 -2.21 -0.79
C GLY A 84 -1.31 -2.85 0.27
N LEU A 85 -0.10 -2.31 0.43
CA LEU A 85 0.90 -2.79 1.39
C LEU A 85 0.77 -2.07 2.73
N VAL A 86 0.09 -0.93 2.75
CA VAL A 86 -0.16 -0.12 3.94
C VAL A 86 -1.64 -0.11 4.32
N GLU A 87 -1.93 0.22 5.57
CA GLU A 87 -3.29 0.36 6.07
C GLU A 87 -4.12 1.30 5.18
N THR A 88 -5.39 0.93 5.02
CA THR A 88 -6.39 1.71 4.29
C THR A 88 -7.57 1.99 5.19
N GLU A 89 -8.32 3.05 4.90
CA GLU A 89 -9.62 3.33 5.49
C GLU A 89 -10.70 3.55 4.42
N PRO A 90 -11.98 3.47 4.78
CA PRO A 90 -13.07 3.90 3.92
C PRO A 90 -12.88 5.35 3.45
N GLY A 91 -12.85 5.54 2.14
CA GLY A 91 -12.70 6.85 1.54
C GLY A 91 -14.02 7.65 1.48
N PRO A 92 -13.95 8.96 1.18
CA PRO A 92 -15.11 9.85 1.17
C PRO A 92 -15.97 9.77 -0.10
N ALA A 93 -15.57 9.02 -1.13
CA ALA A 93 -16.28 8.95 -2.39
C ALA A 93 -17.60 8.17 -2.25
N SER A 94 -18.63 8.63 -2.98
CA SER A 94 -19.87 7.88 -3.13
C SER A 94 -19.63 6.67 -4.04
N THR A 95 -19.84 5.46 -3.51
CA THR A 95 -19.64 4.20 -4.24
C THR A 95 -20.96 3.56 -4.66
N PRO A 96 -20.95 2.70 -5.69
CA PRO A 96 -22.10 1.84 -5.98
C PRO A 96 -22.45 0.93 -4.78
N PRO A 97 -23.72 0.49 -4.65
CA PRO A 97 -24.10 -0.46 -3.61
C PRO A 97 -23.24 -1.74 -3.66
N GLY A 98 -22.74 -2.20 -2.50
CA GLY A 98 -21.88 -3.36 -2.41
C GLY A 98 -20.41 -3.10 -2.75
N TRP A 99 -19.99 -1.84 -2.82
CA TRP A 99 -18.59 -1.44 -3.03
C TRP A 99 -18.14 -0.41 -1.97
N VAL A 100 -16.89 -0.49 -1.55
CA VAL A 100 -16.26 0.46 -0.61
C VAL A 100 -15.02 1.05 -1.23
N GLU A 101 -14.83 2.36 -1.07
CA GLU A 101 -13.58 3.02 -1.41
C GLU A 101 -12.54 2.76 -0.34
N HIS A 102 -11.33 2.36 -0.73
CA HIS A 102 -10.18 2.23 0.16
C HIS A 102 -9.12 3.25 -0.21
N VAL A 103 -8.75 4.07 0.77
CA VAL A 103 -7.67 5.07 0.66
C VAL A 103 -6.57 4.71 1.63
N GLU A 104 -5.33 4.72 1.17
CA GLU A 104 -4.16 4.44 2.02
C GLU A 104 -3.87 5.60 2.98
N THR A 105 -3.51 5.24 4.22
CA THR A 105 -3.33 6.21 5.31
C THR A 105 -2.04 6.02 6.09
N GLY A 106 -1.68 7.05 6.85
CA GLY A 106 -0.60 6.99 7.82
C GLY A 106 -0.76 8.02 8.91
N THR A 107 0.25 8.09 9.78
CA THR A 107 0.27 9.02 10.91
C THR A 107 1.52 9.89 10.85
N LEU A 108 1.36 11.19 10.71
CA LEU A 108 2.43 12.16 10.88
C LEU A 108 2.64 12.43 12.37
N THR A 109 3.90 12.49 12.80
CA THR A 109 4.28 12.91 14.16
C THR A 109 5.44 13.89 14.09
N HIS A 110 5.87 14.40 15.24
CA HIS A 110 7.02 15.30 15.34
C HIS A 110 6.86 16.55 14.45
N GLY A 111 5.68 17.17 14.48
CA GLY A 111 5.37 18.36 13.68
C GLY A 111 5.39 18.12 12.16
N GLY A 112 4.96 16.93 11.72
CA GLY A 112 4.88 16.58 10.29
C GLY A 112 6.17 16.04 9.68
N ARG A 113 7.16 15.69 10.51
CA ARG A 113 8.52 15.32 10.05
C ARG A 113 8.81 13.83 10.10
N LEU A 114 7.94 13.06 10.74
CA LEU A 114 8.07 11.62 10.82
C LEU A 114 6.74 10.98 10.42
N LEU A 115 6.74 10.28 9.28
CA LEU A 115 5.57 9.59 8.76
C LEU A 115 5.59 8.13 9.19
N HIS A 116 4.57 7.67 9.90
CA HIS A 116 4.40 6.27 10.25
C HIS A 116 3.47 5.59 9.26
N LEU A 117 4.01 4.61 8.53
CA LEU A 117 3.26 3.73 7.64
C LEU A 117 3.06 2.38 8.30
N ARG A 118 1.80 1.99 8.54
CA ARG A 118 1.44 0.68 9.09
C ARG A 118 1.12 -0.28 7.96
N ALA A 119 1.52 -1.54 8.11
CA ALA A 119 1.28 -2.57 7.10
C ALA A 119 -0.20 -2.97 7.07
N ALA A 120 -0.74 -3.23 5.87
CA ALA A 120 -2.13 -3.67 5.71
C ALA A 120 -2.43 -5.02 6.37
N SER A 121 -1.43 -5.91 6.47
CA SER A 121 -1.55 -7.21 7.13
C SER A 121 -0.30 -7.60 7.91
N PRO A 122 -0.44 -8.33 9.04
CA PRO A 122 0.71 -8.84 9.81
C PRO A 122 1.52 -9.92 9.09
N SER A 123 0.90 -10.62 8.13
CA SER A 123 1.48 -11.73 7.37
C SER A 123 2.24 -11.26 6.12
N GLY A 124 2.00 -10.03 5.66
CA GLY A 124 2.68 -9.42 4.52
C GLY A 124 4.08 -8.91 4.88
N ARG A 125 5.10 -9.39 4.18
CA ARG A 125 6.50 -8.92 4.30
C ARG A 125 6.76 -7.49 3.76
N ARG A 126 5.74 -6.66 3.56
CA ARG A 126 5.87 -5.32 2.96
C ARG A 126 4.80 -4.43 3.62
N ALA A 127 5.11 -3.32 4.30
CA ALA A 127 5.66 -2.11 3.72
C ALA A 127 7.10 -1.71 4.12
N VAL A 128 7.61 -1.97 5.34
CA VAL A 128 9.05 -1.83 5.68
C VAL A 128 9.37 -2.69 6.93
N ASN A 129 9.55 -4.00 6.72
CA ASN A 129 10.18 -5.03 7.57
C ASN A 129 10.07 -5.08 9.14
N ASN A 130 9.17 -4.38 9.86
CA ASN A 130 8.80 -4.75 11.24
C ASN A 130 7.39 -4.22 11.68
N PRO A 131 6.45 -5.07 12.15
CA PRO A 131 5.00 -4.84 12.03
C PRO A 131 4.30 -4.34 13.32
N GLY A 132 4.99 -3.55 14.16
CA GLY A 132 4.42 -3.05 15.41
C GLY A 132 3.58 -1.78 15.23
N SER A 133 4.23 -0.63 15.43
CA SER A 133 3.60 0.70 15.46
C SER A 133 3.70 1.46 14.12
N GLY A 134 3.99 0.77 13.03
CA GLY A 134 4.30 1.36 11.72
C GLY A 134 5.78 1.75 11.58
N MET A 135 6.27 1.70 10.33
CA MET A 135 7.61 2.12 10.00
C MET A 135 7.70 3.65 9.95
N PRO A 136 8.62 4.28 10.70
CA PRO A 136 8.90 5.70 10.55
C PRO A 136 9.70 5.99 9.28
N VAL A 137 9.17 6.85 8.42
CA VAL A 137 9.87 7.46 7.29
C VAL A 137 10.16 8.91 7.66
N ALA A 138 11.44 9.27 7.71
CA ALA A 138 11.82 10.64 8.02
C ALA A 138 11.59 11.54 6.80
N LEU A 139 10.83 12.62 6.98
CA LEU A 139 10.46 13.55 5.91
C LEU A 139 11.27 14.85 5.99
N GLY A 140 11.56 15.42 4.84
CA GLY A 140 12.08 16.78 4.67
C GLY A 140 11.06 17.86 5.07
N GLU A 141 11.50 19.12 5.07
CA GLU A 141 10.57 20.26 5.22
C GLU A 141 9.51 20.20 4.13
N PRO A 142 8.27 20.66 4.40
CA PRO A 142 7.28 20.84 3.35
C PRO A 142 7.84 21.68 2.21
N LEU A 143 7.68 21.19 0.99
CA LEU A 143 8.06 21.87 -0.23
C LEU A 143 6.93 22.81 -0.67
N SER A 144 7.30 23.91 -1.35
CA SER A 144 6.33 24.62 -2.17
C SER A 144 5.94 23.78 -3.40
N VAL A 145 4.84 24.14 -4.08
CA VAL A 145 4.43 23.47 -5.33
C VAL A 145 5.52 23.58 -6.38
N GLU A 146 6.19 24.73 -6.49
CA GLU A 146 7.28 24.95 -7.44
C GLU A 146 8.47 24.03 -7.15
N GLN A 147 8.82 23.84 -5.89
CA GLN A 147 9.91 22.93 -5.47
C GLN A 147 9.56 21.46 -5.63
N ALA A 148 8.27 21.11 -5.47
CA ALA A 148 7.77 19.77 -5.72
C ALA A 148 7.82 19.43 -7.22
N MET A 149 7.54 20.42 -8.07
CA MET A 149 7.52 20.30 -9.53
C MET A 149 8.86 20.63 -10.21
N GLU A 150 9.90 20.95 -9.44
CA GLU A 150 11.21 21.30 -9.99
C GLU A 150 11.89 20.09 -10.66
N GLY A 151 12.52 20.33 -11.81
CA GLY A 151 13.25 19.31 -12.58
C GLY A 151 12.43 18.65 -13.69
N ASP A 152 13.06 17.69 -14.36
CA ASP A 152 12.38 16.87 -15.36
C ASP A 152 11.41 15.90 -14.68
N PHE A 153 10.24 15.69 -15.29
CA PHE A 153 9.28 14.72 -14.78
C PHE A 153 9.76 13.29 -15.05
N ASP A 154 9.90 12.49 -13.99
CA ASP A 154 10.25 11.07 -14.06
C ASP A 154 9.04 10.26 -14.54
N LEU A 155 8.81 10.32 -15.85
CA LEU A 155 7.73 9.63 -16.53
C LEU A 155 7.83 8.10 -16.35
N VAL A 156 9.05 7.57 -16.30
CA VAL A 156 9.30 6.12 -16.19
C VAL A 156 8.91 5.64 -14.81
N GLY A 157 9.44 6.24 -13.74
CA GLY A 157 9.10 5.87 -12.37
C GLY A 157 7.62 6.04 -12.06
N PHE A 158 7.03 7.17 -12.49
CA PHE A 158 5.60 7.43 -12.35
C PHE A 158 4.75 6.39 -13.10
N GLY A 159 5.10 6.09 -14.35
CA GLY A 159 4.34 5.12 -15.15
C GLY A 159 4.44 3.69 -14.63
N ILE A 160 5.61 3.27 -14.13
CA ILE A 160 5.76 1.97 -13.47
C ILE A 160 4.88 1.90 -12.20
N HIS A 161 4.83 2.97 -11.40
CA HIS A 161 3.97 3.02 -10.23
C HIS A 161 2.50 2.89 -10.59
N VAL A 162 2.01 3.68 -11.57
CA VAL A 162 0.64 3.56 -12.09
C VAL A 162 0.35 2.14 -12.59
N GLY A 163 1.28 1.54 -13.34
CA GLY A 163 1.14 0.16 -13.82
C GLY A 163 1.01 -0.84 -12.69
N ARG A 164 1.80 -0.70 -11.61
CA ARG A 164 1.68 -1.57 -10.42
C ARG A 164 0.33 -1.38 -9.70
N CYS A 165 -0.19 -0.16 -9.63
CA CYS A 165 -1.53 0.10 -9.10
C CYS A 165 -2.62 -0.57 -9.96
N MET A 166 -2.48 -0.52 -11.29
CA MET A 166 -3.39 -1.24 -12.20
C MET A 166 -3.32 -2.76 -11.96
N LEU A 167 -2.13 -3.34 -11.88
CA LEU A 167 -1.95 -4.77 -11.58
C LEU A 167 -2.56 -5.19 -10.25
N ARG A 168 -2.44 -4.34 -9.21
CA ARG A 168 -3.12 -4.55 -7.93
C ARG A 168 -4.64 -4.59 -8.13
N ALA A 169 -5.20 -3.61 -8.85
CA ALA A 169 -6.63 -3.56 -9.09
C ALA A 169 -7.12 -4.82 -9.82
N ALA A 170 -6.39 -5.30 -10.83
CA ALA A 170 -6.74 -6.55 -11.53
C ALA A 170 -6.67 -7.76 -10.59
N ARG A 171 -5.64 -7.86 -9.75
CA ARG A 171 -5.49 -8.93 -8.75
C ARG A 171 -6.65 -8.95 -7.76
N ASP A 172 -7.08 -7.77 -7.31
CA ASP A 172 -8.09 -7.62 -6.27
C ASP A 172 -9.53 -7.54 -6.85
N GLY A 173 -9.70 -7.59 -8.19
CA GLY A 173 -10.99 -7.43 -8.85
C GLY A 173 -11.64 -6.06 -8.61
N GLY A 174 -10.83 -5.01 -8.53
CA GLY A 174 -11.21 -3.68 -8.08
C GLY A 174 -11.38 -2.65 -9.19
N ILE A 175 -11.85 -1.47 -8.80
CA ILE A 175 -11.87 -0.27 -9.65
C ILE A 175 -10.84 0.70 -9.12
N LEU A 176 -9.74 0.89 -9.85
CA LEU A 176 -8.77 1.93 -9.53
C LEU A 176 -9.32 3.29 -9.96
N VAL A 177 -9.35 4.26 -9.06
CA VAL A 177 -9.87 5.60 -9.31
C VAL A 177 -8.76 6.61 -9.08
N PHE A 178 -8.56 7.48 -10.06
CA PHE A 178 -7.66 8.63 -9.96
C PHE A 178 -8.45 9.92 -10.01
N ALA A 179 -8.15 10.82 -9.08
CA ALA A 179 -8.79 12.13 -8.99
C ALA A 179 -7.79 13.21 -8.57
N LEU A 180 -8.01 14.43 -9.05
CA LEU A 180 -7.31 15.62 -8.58
C LEU A 180 -8.04 16.21 -7.39
N ARG A 181 -7.28 16.57 -6.36
CA ARG A 181 -7.79 17.35 -5.22
C ARG A 181 -7.09 18.70 -5.20
N ALA A 182 -7.79 19.74 -5.62
CA ALA A 182 -7.23 21.08 -5.48
C ALA A 182 -7.09 21.42 -3.98
N PRO A 183 -6.00 22.07 -3.54
CA PRO A 183 -5.87 22.46 -2.14
C PRO A 183 -7.08 23.29 -1.69
N ARG A 184 -7.70 22.90 -0.56
CA ARG A 184 -8.92 23.51 -0.01
C ARG A 184 -10.19 23.33 -0.84
N ASP A 185 -10.15 22.55 -1.91
CA ASP A 185 -11.33 22.08 -2.61
C ASP A 185 -11.79 20.76 -1.95
N PRO A 186 -12.98 20.73 -1.33
CA PRO A 186 -13.49 19.51 -0.72
C PRO A 186 -13.88 18.44 -1.76
N GLU A 187 -14.14 18.82 -3.01
CA GLU A 187 -14.64 17.90 -4.03
C GLU A 187 -13.51 17.42 -4.95
N PRO A 188 -13.23 16.10 -5.01
CA PRO A 188 -12.25 15.55 -5.94
C PRO A 188 -12.75 15.62 -7.38
N HIS A 189 -11.89 16.07 -8.29
CA HIS A 189 -12.14 16.07 -9.74
C HIS A 189 -11.70 14.74 -10.33
N HIS A 190 -12.66 13.90 -10.70
CA HIS A 190 -12.39 12.61 -11.34
C HIS A 190 -11.59 12.78 -12.63
N LEU A 191 -10.55 11.97 -12.81
CA LEU A 191 -9.77 11.92 -14.05
C LEU A 191 -9.94 10.60 -14.79
N LEU A 192 -9.79 9.48 -14.08
CA LEU A 192 -9.72 8.16 -14.69
C LEU A 192 -10.26 7.11 -13.71
N SER A 193 -11.17 6.27 -14.20
CA SER A 193 -11.52 5.01 -13.56
C SER A 193 -10.99 3.85 -14.37
N VAL A 194 -10.51 2.82 -13.70
CA VAL A 194 -10.01 1.59 -14.31
C VAL A 194 -10.58 0.39 -13.55
N PRO A 195 -11.82 -0.05 -13.84
CA PRO A 195 -12.26 -1.39 -13.53
C PRO A 195 -11.28 -2.40 -14.12
N ALA A 196 -10.82 -3.32 -13.28
CA ALA A 196 -9.80 -4.27 -13.65
C ALA A 196 -10.15 -5.66 -13.10
N GLU A 197 -9.94 -6.68 -13.92
CA GLU A 197 -10.14 -8.07 -13.54
C GLU A 197 -9.09 -8.96 -14.20
N ALA A 198 -8.81 -10.10 -13.58
CA ALA A 198 -7.99 -11.16 -14.15
C ALA A 198 -8.82 -12.44 -14.24
N ASP A 199 -8.76 -13.12 -15.38
CA ASP A 199 -9.44 -14.40 -15.58
C ASP A 199 -8.60 -15.59 -15.07
N ASP A 200 -9.18 -16.80 -15.16
CA ASP A 200 -8.53 -18.05 -14.77
C ASP A 200 -7.29 -18.40 -15.63
N HIS A 201 -7.09 -17.71 -16.75
CA HIS A 201 -5.94 -17.83 -17.63
C HIS A 201 -4.88 -16.74 -17.40
N ALA A 202 -5.03 -15.95 -16.33
CA ALA A 202 -4.20 -14.81 -16.00
C ALA A 202 -4.13 -13.76 -17.13
N VAL A 203 -5.19 -13.65 -17.91
CA VAL A 203 -5.40 -12.53 -18.82
C VAL A 203 -6.12 -11.44 -18.05
N MET A 204 -5.48 -10.27 -17.97
CA MET A 204 -6.03 -9.11 -17.29
C MET A 204 -6.76 -8.22 -18.29
N THR A 205 -7.94 -7.74 -17.90
CA THR A 205 -8.68 -6.74 -18.65
C THR A 205 -8.75 -5.45 -17.86
N PHE A 206 -8.44 -4.32 -18.50
CA PHE A 206 -8.53 -2.99 -17.93
C PHE A 206 -9.47 -2.13 -18.76
N HIS A 207 -10.49 -1.57 -18.12
CA HIS A 207 -11.49 -0.72 -18.76
C HIS A 207 -11.22 0.75 -18.41
N LEU A 208 -10.39 1.45 -19.17
CA LEU A 208 -10.04 2.83 -18.87
C LEU A 208 -11.18 3.76 -19.28
N GLY A 209 -11.78 4.46 -18.31
CA GLY A 209 -12.86 5.41 -18.55
C GLY A 209 -12.54 6.81 -18.02
N THR A 210 -12.68 7.80 -18.90
CA THR A 210 -12.42 9.21 -18.59
C THR A 210 -13.41 10.15 -19.28
N LEU A 211 -13.67 11.31 -18.67
CA LEU A 211 -14.40 12.43 -19.28
C LEU A 211 -13.48 13.37 -20.06
N LEU A 212 -12.16 13.15 -20.00
CA LEU A 212 -11.21 13.94 -20.76
C LEU A 212 -11.29 13.60 -22.24
N ASP A 213 -11.14 14.62 -23.08
CA ASP A 213 -11.03 14.44 -24.53
C ASP A 213 -9.66 13.86 -24.88
N MET A 214 -9.54 12.54 -24.92
CA MET A 214 -8.28 11.85 -25.20
C MET A 214 -8.07 11.68 -26.71
N GLU A 215 -6.84 11.95 -27.14
CA GLU A 215 -6.41 11.83 -28.53
C GLU A 215 -5.00 11.23 -28.60
N GLY A 216 -4.70 10.52 -29.69
CA GLY A 216 -3.37 9.97 -29.98
C GLY A 216 -3.06 8.64 -29.28
N GLY A 217 -2.09 7.91 -29.84
CA GLY A 217 -1.62 6.65 -29.28
C GLY A 217 -2.74 5.60 -29.16
N ALA A 218 -2.84 4.93 -28.01
CA ALA A 218 -3.87 3.92 -27.78
C ALA A 218 -5.30 4.50 -27.79
N TRP A 219 -5.45 5.78 -27.43
CA TRP A 219 -6.75 6.44 -27.36
C TRP A 219 -7.39 6.68 -28.74
N GLU A 220 -6.66 6.53 -29.85
CA GLU A 220 -7.24 6.54 -31.20
C GLU A 220 -8.21 5.37 -31.43
N LYS A 221 -8.08 4.29 -30.65
CA LYS A 221 -8.96 3.11 -30.70
C LYS A 221 -10.09 3.19 -29.67
N ALA A 222 -10.15 4.27 -28.89
CA ALA A 222 -11.14 4.41 -27.84
C ALA A 222 -12.55 4.57 -28.44
N THR A 223 -13.54 4.02 -27.73
CA THR A 223 -14.95 4.22 -28.05
C THR A 223 -15.49 5.41 -27.28
N ARG A 224 -16.38 6.19 -27.90
CA ARG A 224 -17.10 7.27 -27.22
C ARG A 224 -18.51 6.84 -26.88
N SER A 225 -18.90 7.05 -25.62
CA SER A 225 -20.24 6.80 -25.12
C SER A 225 -20.70 8.02 -24.31
N GLY A 226 -21.59 8.82 -24.90
CA GLY A 226 -21.93 10.13 -24.35
C GLY A 226 -20.69 11.03 -24.27
N GLU A 227 -20.40 11.55 -23.08
CA GLU A 227 -19.22 12.38 -22.79
C GLU A 227 -17.99 11.56 -22.34
N MET A 228 -18.14 10.24 -22.14
CA MET A 228 -17.02 9.39 -21.75
C MET A 228 -16.25 8.86 -22.95
N THR A 229 -14.93 8.87 -22.82
CA THR A 229 -13.99 8.15 -23.68
C THR A 229 -13.57 6.86 -22.96
N LEU A 230 -13.74 5.72 -23.63
CA LEU A 230 -13.51 4.39 -23.08
C LEU A 230 -12.44 3.66 -23.90
N LEU A 231 -11.44 3.09 -23.22
CA LEU A 231 -10.38 2.31 -23.83
C LEU A 231 -10.22 0.99 -23.08
N ASP A 232 -10.36 -0.12 -23.79
CA ASP A 232 -10.15 -1.45 -23.22
C ASP A 232 -8.73 -1.95 -23.54
N LEU A 233 -8.05 -2.48 -22.52
CA LEU A 233 -6.77 -3.16 -22.65
C LEU A 233 -6.93 -4.61 -22.21
N THR A 234 -6.38 -5.53 -22.98
CA THR A 234 -6.31 -6.96 -22.63
C THR A 234 -4.85 -7.39 -22.63
N VAL A 235 -4.37 -7.86 -21.49
CA VAL A 235 -2.94 -8.07 -21.24
C VAL A 235 -2.73 -9.41 -20.55
N PRO A 236 -2.13 -10.40 -21.22
CA PRO A 236 -1.67 -11.63 -20.56
C PRO A 236 -0.60 -11.30 -19.51
N TYR A 237 -0.76 -11.77 -18.27
CA TYR A 237 0.24 -11.54 -17.22
C TYR A 237 1.62 -12.06 -17.61
N ALA A 238 1.67 -13.19 -18.32
CA ALA A 238 2.91 -13.79 -18.83
C ALA A 238 3.70 -12.83 -19.74
N ASP A 239 3.02 -11.91 -20.44
CA ASP A 239 3.71 -10.94 -21.28
C ASP A 239 4.45 -9.91 -20.43
N LEU A 240 4.04 -9.64 -19.19
CA LEU A 240 4.65 -8.65 -18.30
C LEU A 240 5.82 -9.20 -17.46
N VAL A 241 6.08 -10.51 -17.49
CA VAL A 241 7.13 -11.14 -16.71
C VAL A 241 8.41 -11.25 -17.53
N ALA A 242 9.55 -10.95 -16.91
CA ALA A 242 10.86 -11.23 -17.48
C ALA A 242 11.31 -12.64 -17.08
N ASP A 243 11.70 -13.46 -18.05
CA ASP A 243 12.41 -14.72 -17.76
C ASP A 243 13.84 -14.40 -17.33
N LEU A 244 14.06 -14.30 -16.02
CA LEU A 244 15.38 -14.06 -15.42
C LEU A 244 16.28 -15.32 -15.48
N GLY A 245 15.86 -16.38 -16.17
CA GLY A 245 16.44 -17.73 -16.16
C GLY A 245 17.66 -18.00 -17.04
N GLN A 246 18.29 -17.02 -17.71
CA GLN A 246 19.43 -17.31 -18.62
C GLN A 246 20.74 -16.54 -18.38
N ALA A 247 20.90 -15.86 -17.25
CA ALA A 247 22.17 -15.24 -16.85
C ALA A 247 22.85 -15.96 -15.68
N GLY A 248 23.02 -17.29 -15.76
CA GLY A 248 23.79 -18.02 -14.75
C GLY A 248 23.68 -19.52 -14.91
N ARG A 249 24.77 -20.17 -15.31
CA ARG A 249 24.86 -21.63 -15.35
C ARG A 249 24.61 -22.22 -13.97
N GLY A 250 23.54 -22.99 -13.84
CA GLY A 250 23.39 -24.07 -12.88
C GLY A 250 22.81 -23.71 -11.51
N GLY A 251 21.54 -24.03 -11.32
CA GLY A 251 20.96 -24.42 -10.03
C GLY A 251 20.29 -23.31 -9.21
N GLY A 252 18.98 -23.45 -9.04
CA GLY A 252 18.16 -22.71 -8.05
C GLY A 252 17.24 -21.68 -8.69
N GLY A 253 15.92 -21.81 -8.46
CA GLY A 253 14.86 -21.07 -9.15
C GLY A 253 15.11 -19.56 -9.20
N GLY A 254 15.18 -19.02 -10.42
CA GLY A 254 15.14 -17.58 -10.63
C GLY A 254 13.77 -17.06 -10.21
N GLU A 255 13.74 -16.06 -9.34
CA GLU A 255 12.50 -15.34 -9.05
C GLU A 255 12.02 -14.69 -10.35
N GLU A 256 10.82 -15.04 -10.82
CA GLU A 256 10.15 -14.31 -11.89
C GLU A 256 9.87 -12.88 -11.40
N GLY A 257 10.31 -11.89 -12.17
CA GLY A 257 10.12 -10.47 -11.87
C GLY A 257 9.32 -9.77 -12.96
N LEU A 258 8.54 -8.76 -12.58
CA LEU A 258 7.87 -7.89 -13.55
C LEU A 258 8.91 -7.14 -14.39
N ASP A 259 8.74 -7.19 -15.71
CA ASP A 259 9.50 -6.39 -16.66
C ASP A 259 9.00 -4.94 -16.62
N ALA A 260 9.86 -4.04 -16.13
CA ALA A 260 9.50 -2.65 -15.91
C ALA A 260 9.08 -1.92 -17.20
N ASP A 261 9.71 -2.24 -18.34
CA ASP A 261 9.43 -1.57 -19.61
C ASP A 261 8.05 -1.96 -20.12
N LYS A 262 7.68 -3.24 -19.97
CA LYS A 262 6.36 -3.74 -20.38
C LYS A 262 5.25 -3.26 -19.46
N VAL A 263 5.51 -3.16 -18.15
CA VAL A 263 4.58 -2.56 -17.20
C VAL A 263 4.35 -1.08 -17.53
N LEU A 264 5.41 -0.34 -17.89
CA LEU A 264 5.28 1.04 -18.34
C LEU A 264 4.47 1.15 -19.64
N GLU A 265 4.75 0.30 -20.64
CA GLU A 265 4.02 0.27 -21.90
C GLU A 265 2.51 0.02 -21.68
N MET A 266 2.17 -0.96 -20.83
CA MET A 266 0.79 -1.23 -20.42
C MET A 266 0.12 -0.01 -19.77
N ALA A 267 0.83 0.67 -18.87
CA ALA A 267 0.30 1.81 -18.11
C ALA A 267 0.22 3.10 -18.93
N GLN A 268 0.91 3.17 -20.08
CA GLN A 268 1.06 4.39 -20.88
C GLN A 268 -0.27 5.11 -21.18
N PRO A 269 -1.38 4.44 -21.55
CA PRO A 269 -2.64 5.13 -21.81
C PRO A 269 -3.23 5.80 -20.57
N ALA A 270 -3.11 5.15 -19.41
CA ALA A 270 -3.51 5.74 -18.13
C ALA A 270 -2.64 6.94 -17.79
N VAL A 271 -1.30 6.81 -17.91
CA VAL A 271 -0.34 7.90 -17.66
C VAL A 271 -0.64 9.12 -18.53
N GLN A 272 -0.94 8.92 -19.82
CA GLN A 272 -1.33 10.00 -20.73
C GLN A 272 -2.58 10.75 -20.23
N CYS A 273 -3.59 10.01 -19.75
CA CYS A 273 -4.80 10.59 -19.17
C CYS A 273 -4.50 11.39 -17.89
N LEU A 274 -3.71 10.80 -16.99
CA LEU A 274 -3.38 11.41 -15.69
C LEU A 274 -2.55 12.68 -15.81
N LEU A 275 -1.67 12.75 -16.82
CA LEU A 275 -0.81 13.91 -17.05
C LEU A 275 -1.45 14.98 -17.93
N LYS A 276 -2.56 14.68 -18.62
CA LYS A 276 -3.25 15.64 -19.51
C LYS A 276 -3.62 16.97 -18.82
N PRO A 277 -4.08 17.00 -17.56
CA PRO A 277 -4.35 18.27 -16.85
C PRO A 277 -3.09 19.05 -16.46
N GLY A 278 -1.90 18.43 -16.47
CA GLY A 278 -0.61 19.07 -16.16
C GLY A 278 -0.21 19.14 -14.67
N PHE A 279 -0.98 18.54 -13.75
CA PHE A 279 -0.82 18.76 -12.31
C PHE A 279 -0.76 17.46 -11.48
N PRO A 280 0.34 16.68 -11.50
CA PRO A 280 0.46 15.47 -10.70
C PRO A 280 0.56 15.76 -9.20
N PHE A 281 0.93 16.99 -8.80
CA PHE A 281 1.12 17.38 -7.40
C PHE A 281 -0.13 17.23 -6.51
N ALA A 282 -1.31 17.21 -7.12
CA ALA A 282 -2.61 17.10 -6.45
C ALA A 282 -3.33 15.78 -6.79
N LEU A 283 -2.66 14.87 -7.49
CA LEU A 283 -3.23 13.59 -7.89
C LEU A 283 -3.28 12.65 -6.70
N GLY A 284 -4.41 11.97 -6.49
CA GLY A 284 -4.42 10.77 -5.68
C GLY A 284 -5.09 9.61 -6.36
N ALA A 285 -5.00 8.48 -5.65
CA ALA A 285 -5.48 7.20 -6.09
C ALA A 285 -6.22 6.53 -4.94
N SER A 286 -7.33 5.89 -5.28
CA SER A 286 -8.07 5.00 -4.38
C SER A 286 -8.50 3.76 -5.15
N ILE A 287 -8.87 2.72 -4.43
CA ILE A 287 -9.42 1.50 -5.03
C ILE A 287 -10.80 1.26 -4.48
N LEU A 288 -11.78 1.05 -5.35
CA LEU A 288 -13.07 0.50 -4.95
C LEU A 288 -12.96 -1.01 -4.97
N LEU A 289 -13.36 -1.65 -3.87
CA LEU A 289 -13.43 -3.11 -3.73
C LEU A 289 -14.86 -3.52 -3.39
N PRO A 290 -15.30 -4.73 -3.77
CA PRO A 290 -16.57 -5.28 -3.31
C PRO A 290 -16.62 -5.37 -1.77
N GLU A 291 -17.79 -5.12 -1.20
CA GLU A 291 -18.06 -5.40 0.22
C GLU A 291 -17.96 -6.92 0.48
N GLU A 292 -17.26 -7.30 1.55
CA GLU A 292 -17.20 -8.69 2.04
C GLU A 292 -18.52 -9.16 2.67
#